data_AF-A0A6G1CDP5-F1
#
_entry.id   AF-A0A6G1CDP5-F1
#
_cell.length_a   1.000
_cell.length_b   1.000
_cell.length_c   1.000
_cell.angle_alpha   90.00
_cell.angle_beta   90.00
_cell.angle_gamma   90.00
#
_symmetry.space_group_name_H-M   'P 1'
#
loop_
_entity.id
_entity.type
_entity.pdbx_description
1 polymer ?
#
loop_
_entity_poly.entity_id
_entity_poly.type
_entity_poly.pdbx_seq_one_letter_code
_entity_poly.pdbx_strand_id
1 'polypeptide(L)'
;MADAPQDYPTIDPTSFDVVLCGTGLPESVLAAACSAAGKTVLHVDPNPFYGSLFSSLPLPSFPSFLSSSSSDSVPSPSSTTPYAAVDLRRRSLYSEVETSGTVPEPSRRFIVDLVGPRVLYCADEAVDLLLRSGGSHHVEFKSVEGGTLLYWDGGLYTVPDSRQAIFKDTSLQLKEKNLLFRFFKLVQAHIAASAAGAEAGEGEASGKLPEEDLDLPFIEFLKKQHLSPKMRAVVLYAIAMADYDQDGADSCERLLTTKEGVKTIALYSSSIGRFANAEGAFIYPMYGHGELPQAFCRCAAVKGALYVLRMPATALLVDEEKKCYAGIRLASGQDILCQQLVLDPSYEIPSLDMTCSTPVSNSSRKVARGICIISSFVKQDLSNVLVVFPPKSLEEEQVTAVRVLQLSSNLAVCPPGMFMAYLSTPCTDTFTGKKCINKAIDVLFTTKASDDLEGHLETTSENSKEGVKPTLLWSCVYVQEITQCQGTSDTALSCPMPDENLDYRSILESTKKVQFLSILYYSCQKVGKKIWLFVEVMEPFGLFLASCQYGMISYHVHIK
;
A
#
# COMPACT_ATOMS: atom_id res chain seq x y z
N MET A 1 16.13 -32.37 -9.99
CA MET A 1 16.83 -32.91 -8.81
C MET A 1 15.74 -33.40 -7.88
N ALA A 2 15.80 -34.65 -7.42
CA ALA A 2 14.85 -35.13 -6.42
C ALA A 2 15.06 -34.32 -5.13
N ASP A 3 14.01 -33.67 -4.63
CA ASP A 3 14.06 -32.88 -3.40
C ASP A 3 14.50 -33.77 -2.23
N ALA A 4 15.55 -33.35 -1.52
CA ALA A 4 15.85 -33.91 -0.21
C ALA A 4 14.65 -33.69 0.72
N PRO A 5 14.32 -34.63 1.64
CA PRO A 5 13.25 -34.40 2.59
C PRO A 5 13.53 -33.11 3.37
N GLN A 6 12.63 -32.13 3.26
CA GLN A 6 12.71 -30.90 4.04
C GLN A 6 12.58 -31.26 5.52
N ASP A 7 13.67 -31.07 6.27
CA ASP A 7 13.69 -31.25 7.72
C ASP A 7 13.05 -30.02 8.37
N TYR A 8 11.80 -30.15 8.79
CA TYR A 8 11.04 -29.08 9.42
C TYR A 8 11.32 -29.05 10.93
N PRO A 9 11.56 -27.86 11.54
CA PRO A 9 11.76 -27.78 12.98
C PRO A 9 10.46 -28.14 13.73
N THR A 10 10.60 -28.88 14.83
CA THR A 10 9.49 -29.09 15.78
C THR A 10 9.22 -27.80 16.54
N ILE A 11 7.96 -27.39 16.61
CA ILE A 11 7.52 -26.17 17.31
C ILE A 11 7.02 -26.56 18.71
N ASP A 12 7.51 -25.91 19.75
CA ASP A 12 7.02 -26.04 21.13
C ASP A 12 6.89 -24.64 21.73
N PRO A 13 5.73 -24.24 22.32
CA PRO A 13 4.50 -25.01 22.54
C PRO A 13 3.68 -25.30 21.28
N THR A 14 2.70 -26.21 21.38
CA THR A 14 1.69 -26.50 20.32
C THR A 14 0.40 -25.69 20.44
N SER A 15 0.34 -24.75 21.39
CA SER A 15 -0.83 -23.90 21.62
C SER A 15 -0.41 -22.45 21.82
N PHE A 16 -1.06 -21.55 21.08
CA PHE A 16 -0.81 -20.11 21.11
C PHE A 16 -2.11 -19.32 21.27
N ASP A 17 -2.03 -18.09 21.77
CA ASP A 17 -3.18 -17.18 21.73
C ASP A 17 -3.48 -16.78 20.27
N VAL A 18 -2.44 -16.43 19.51
CA VAL A 18 -2.57 -15.96 18.12
C VAL A 18 -1.58 -16.69 17.22
N VAL A 19 -2.08 -17.20 16.10
CA VAL A 19 -1.26 -17.75 15.01
C VAL A 19 -1.45 -16.87 13.78
N LEU A 20 -0.34 -16.43 13.18
CA LEU A 20 -0.32 -15.67 11.94
C LEU A 20 0.41 -16.46 10.84
N CYS A 21 -0.23 -16.64 9.70
CA CYS A 21 0.37 -17.25 8.51
C CYS A 21 0.63 -16.16 7.47
N GLY A 22 1.91 -15.95 7.15
CA GLY A 22 2.42 -14.87 6.29
C GLY A 22 2.93 -13.68 7.10
N THR A 23 4.09 -13.17 6.73
CA THR A 23 4.80 -12.07 7.41
C THR A 23 4.68 -10.73 6.67
N GLY A 24 3.53 -10.50 6.04
CA GLY A 24 3.20 -9.20 5.43
C GLY A 24 3.10 -8.06 6.43
N LEU A 25 2.92 -6.84 5.91
CA LEU A 25 2.86 -5.65 6.75
C LEU A 25 1.68 -5.71 7.75
N PRO A 26 0.44 -6.04 7.35
CA PRO A 26 -0.67 -6.18 8.31
C PRO A 26 -0.40 -7.22 9.39
N GLU A 27 0.09 -8.40 9.00
CA GLU A 27 0.35 -9.51 9.88
C GLU A 27 1.46 -9.16 10.89
N SER A 28 2.54 -8.54 10.43
CA SER A 28 3.64 -8.11 11.31
C SER A 28 3.20 -7.02 12.31
N VAL A 29 2.36 -6.06 11.89
CA VAL A 29 1.77 -5.06 12.79
C VAL A 29 0.89 -5.72 13.84
N LEU A 30 0.04 -6.67 13.44
CA LEU A 30 -0.82 -7.44 14.36
C LEU A 30 0.01 -8.28 15.33
N ALA A 31 1.05 -8.97 14.85
CA ALA A 31 1.97 -9.74 15.68
C ALA A 31 2.66 -8.86 16.74
N ALA A 32 3.14 -7.68 16.33
CA ALA A 32 3.77 -6.71 17.23
C ALA A 32 2.79 -6.21 18.29
N ALA A 33 1.56 -5.90 17.91
CA ALA A 33 0.53 -5.46 18.84
C ALA A 33 0.08 -6.55 19.81
N CYS A 34 -0.14 -7.78 19.33
CA CYS A 34 -0.53 -8.92 20.17
C CYS A 34 0.58 -9.28 21.18
N SER A 35 1.83 -9.30 20.73
CA SER A 35 2.99 -9.54 21.62
C SER A 35 3.15 -8.42 22.64
N ALA A 36 2.90 -7.16 22.25
CA ALA A 36 2.85 -6.02 23.17
C ALA A 36 1.77 -6.14 24.24
N ALA A 37 0.65 -6.79 23.92
CA ALA A 37 -0.42 -7.10 24.85
C ALA A 37 -0.17 -8.36 25.71
N GLY A 38 1.02 -8.97 25.61
CA GLY A 38 1.40 -10.14 26.40
C GLY A 38 0.81 -11.47 25.92
N LYS A 39 0.39 -11.55 24.65
CA LYS A 39 -0.13 -12.77 24.02
C LYS A 39 0.99 -13.68 23.56
N THR A 40 0.77 -15.00 23.61
CA THR A 40 1.67 -15.95 22.92
C THR A 40 1.37 -15.94 21.42
N VAL A 41 2.38 -15.62 20.62
CA VAL A 41 2.25 -15.43 19.17
C VAL A 41 3.15 -16.41 18.43
N LEU A 42 2.57 -17.18 17.52
CA LEU A 42 3.31 -17.92 16.49
C LEU A 42 3.11 -17.24 15.15
N HIS A 43 4.20 -16.96 14.45
CA HIS A 43 4.20 -16.30 13.15
C HIS A 43 4.97 -17.16 12.15
N VAL A 44 4.25 -17.83 11.25
CA VAL A 44 4.81 -18.71 10.23
C VAL A 44 4.75 -18.06 8.85
N ASP A 45 5.69 -18.39 7.96
CA ASP A 45 5.65 -17.96 6.55
C ASP A 45 6.11 -19.11 5.66
N PRO A 46 5.42 -19.42 4.54
CA PRO A 46 5.90 -20.39 3.57
C PRO A 46 7.19 -19.95 2.85
N ASN A 47 7.46 -18.64 2.78
CA ASN A 47 8.62 -18.10 2.07
C ASN A 47 9.90 -18.21 2.91
N PRO A 48 11.09 -18.23 2.26
CA PRO A 48 12.38 -18.19 2.94
C PRO A 48 12.78 -16.79 3.41
N PHE A 49 11.93 -15.78 3.22
CA PHE A 49 12.16 -14.37 3.54
C PHE A 49 10.91 -13.76 4.20
N TYR A 50 11.08 -12.60 4.83
CA TYR A 50 9.99 -11.83 5.44
C TYR A 50 9.25 -10.95 4.44
N GLY A 51 8.03 -10.57 4.78
CA GLY A 51 7.25 -9.55 4.07
C GLY A 51 6.16 -10.12 3.18
N SER A 52 6.21 -11.41 2.80
CA SER A 52 5.23 -12.03 1.90
C SER A 52 4.94 -11.14 0.67
N LEU A 53 3.69 -10.69 0.47
CA LEU A 53 3.28 -9.78 -0.61
C LEU A 53 3.80 -8.34 -0.47
N PHE A 54 4.33 -7.98 0.69
CA PHE A 54 4.97 -6.72 1.01
C PHE A 54 6.51 -6.78 0.94
N SER A 55 7.08 -7.89 0.46
CA SER A 55 8.53 -8.09 0.44
C SER A 55 9.25 -7.26 -0.64
N SER A 56 10.53 -7.04 -0.38
CA SER A 56 11.52 -6.49 -1.31
C SER A 56 12.48 -7.61 -1.67
N LEU A 57 12.51 -8.01 -2.94
CA LEU A 57 13.22 -9.20 -3.40
C LEU A 57 14.44 -8.84 -4.24
N PRO A 58 15.57 -9.56 -4.12
CA PRO A 58 16.60 -9.49 -5.14
C PRO A 58 16.01 -9.81 -6.52
N LEU A 59 16.36 -9.02 -7.52
CA LEU A 59 15.80 -9.13 -8.87
C LEU A 59 15.82 -10.56 -9.47
N PRO A 60 16.85 -11.40 -9.29
CA PRO A 60 16.83 -12.77 -9.79
C PRO A 60 15.73 -13.66 -9.21
N SER A 61 15.26 -13.38 -7.98
CA SER A 61 14.21 -14.16 -7.31
C SER A 61 12.80 -13.69 -7.69
N PHE A 62 12.67 -12.50 -8.26
CA PHE A 62 11.39 -11.85 -8.51
C PHE A 62 10.52 -12.58 -9.56
N PRO A 63 11.00 -12.98 -10.75
CA PRO A 63 10.17 -13.69 -11.73
C PRO A 63 9.62 -15.01 -11.19
N SER A 64 10.44 -15.75 -10.44
CA SER A 64 10.04 -17.02 -9.80
C SER A 64 8.95 -16.82 -8.76
N PHE A 65 8.98 -15.71 -8.02
CA PHE A 65 7.94 -15.36 -7.06
C PHE A 65 6.61 -15.06 -7.76
N LEU A 66 6.61 -14.26 -8.84
CA LEU A 66 5.39 -13.99 -9.60
C LEU A 66 4.78 -15.23 -10.24
N SER A 67 5.62 -16.21 -10.57
CA SER A 67 5.22 -17.44 -11.25
C SER A 67 4.92 -18.60 -10.29
N SER A 68 5.06 -18.40 -8.97
CA SER A 68 4.88 -19.49 -8.02
C SER A 68 3.42 -19.91 -7.98
N SER A 69 3.11 -21.01 -8.67
CA SER A 69 1.81 -21.65 -8.65
C SER A 69 1.54 -22.36 -7.33
N SER A 70 0.27 -22.44 -6.97
CA SER A 70 -0.26 -23.19 -5.84
C SER A 70 0.39 -24.57 -5.75
N SER A 71 1.16 -24.82 -4.69
CA SER A 71 1.64 -26.17 -4.38
C SER A 71 0.41 -27.05 -4.10
N ASP A 72 0.16 -28.03 -4.96
CA ASP A 72 -0.82 -29.09 -4.68
C ASP A 72 -0.49 -29.70 -3.33
N SER A 73 -1.46 -29.67 -2.41
CA SER A 73 -1.33 -30.30 -1.11
C SER A 73 -1.16 -31.81 -1.31
N VAL A 74 -0.03 -32.34 -0.84
CA VAL A 74 0.10 -33.79 -0.68
C VAL A 74 -0.83 -34.19 0.47
N PRO A 75 -1.79 -35.13 0.27
CA PRO A 75 -2.68 -35.55 1.33
C PRO A 75 -1.86 -36.11 2.49
N SER A 76 -1.92 -35.42 3.62
CA SER A 76 -1.25 -35.83 4.84
C SER A 76 -2.10 -36.90 5.56
N PRO A 77 -1.49 -37.91 6.19
CA PRO A 77 -2.21 -38.99 6.85
C PRO A 77 -3.13 -38.47 7.97
N SER A 78 -4.27 -39.13 8.16
CA SER A 78 -5.25 -38.79 9.18
C SER A 78 -4.65 -38.88 10.59
N SER A 79 -4.58 -37.75 11.29
CA SER A 79 -4.26 -37.69 12.72
C SER A 79 -5.45 -38.17 13.55
N THR A 80 -5.18 -38.74 14.72
CA THR A 80 -6.18 -39.21 15.70
C THR A 80 -6.63 -38.07 16.62
N THR A 81 -6.90 -36.89 16.05
CA THR A 81 -7.32 -35.68 16.79
C THR A 81 -8.84 -35.50 16.72
N PRO A 82 -9.48 -34.86 17.72
CA PRO A 82 -10.91 -34.57 17.69
C PRO A 82 -11.32 -33.52 16.64
N TYR A 83 -10.35 -32.91 15.95
CA TYR A 83 -10.58 -31.86 14.95
C TYR A 83 -10.55 -32.42 13.54
N ALA A 84 -11.51 -32.00 12.72
CA ALA A 84 -11.51 -32.27 11.29
C ALA A 84 -10.49 -31.35 10.59
N ALA A 85 -9.65 -31.92 9.72
CA ALA A 85 -8.67 -31.16 8.95
C ALA A 85 -9.25 -30.81 7.57
N VAL A 86 -9.36 -29.52 7.27
CA VAL A 86 -9.81 -28.99 5.97
C VAL A 86 -8.61 -28.47 5.21
N ASP A 87 -8.39 -28.96 3.99
CA ASP A 87 -7.27 -28.57 3.13
C ASP A 87 -7.21 -27.04 2.94
N LEU A 88 -6.04 -26.45 3.19
CA LEU A 88 -5.83 -25.01 3.09
C LEU A 88 -4.97 -24.70 1.86
N ARG A 89 -5.60 -24.09 0.87
CA ARG A 89 -4.98 -23.79 -0.43
C ARG A 89 -4.50 -22.36 -0.50
N ARG A 90 -3.43 -22.14 -1.26
CA ARG A 90 -2.95 -20.82 -1.67
C ARG A 90 -3.26 -20.59 -3.13
N ARG A 91 -3.76 -19.41 -3.48
CA ARG A 91 -4.00 -18.99 -4.86
C ARG A 91 -2.86 -18.16 -5.41
N SER A 92 -2.68 -18.21 -6.74
CA SER A 92 -1.84 -17.24 -7.42
C SER A 92 -2.54 -15.88 -7.46
N LEU A 93 -1.83 -14.82 -7.08
CA LEU A 93 -2.34 -13.45 -7.11
C LEU A 93 -1.83 -12.66 -8.31
N TYR A 94 -0.86 -13.20 -9.04
CA TYR A 94 -0.20 -12.54 -10.16
C TYR A 94 -0.46 -13.33 -11.45
N SER A 95 -0.63 -12.60 -12.53
CA SER A 95 -0.89 -13.13 -13.87
C SER A 95 -0.21 -12.27 -14.93
N GLU A 96 -0.16 -12.78 -16.15
CA GLU A 96 0.16 -11.97 -17.34
C GLU A 96 1.55 -11.32 -17.29
N VAL A 97 2.50 -12.03 -16.67
CA VAL A 97 3.88 -11.59 -16.44
C VAL A 97 4.65 -11.56 -17.76
N GLU A 98 5.11 -10.38 -18.14
CA GLU A 98 5.91 -10.13 -19.35
C GLU A 98 7.19 -9.41 -18.97
N THR A 99 8.33 -9.95 -19.38
CA THR A 99 9.64 -9.32 -19.19
C THR A 99 10.27 -8.97 -20.53
N SER A 100 10.91 -7.80 -20.61
CA SER A 100 11.61 -7.32 -21.81
C SER A 100 12.96 -6.69 -21.46
N GLY A 101 13.90 -6.72 -22.40
CA GLY A 101 15.24 -6.15 -22.23
C GLY A 101 16.22 -7.07 -21.48
N THR A 102 17.41 -6.54 -21.20
CA THR A 102 18.51 -7.29 -20.56
C THR A 102 18.77 -6.73 -19.16
N VAL A 103 18.73 -7.60 -18.16
CA VAL A 103 19.05 -7.23 -16.78
C VAL A 103 20.52 -6.81 -16.66
N PRO A 104 20.83 -5.62 -16.12
CA PRO A 104 22.22 -5.24 -15.87
C PRO A 104 22.88 -6.07 -14.75
N GLU A 105 24.15 -6.39 -14.91
CA GLU A 105 24.94 -7.10 -13.89
C GLU A 105 25.70 -6.11 -12.96
N PRO A 106 25.86 -6.42 -11.66
CA PRO A 106 25.39 -7.63 -10.96
C PRO A 106 23.90 -7.53 -10.57
N SER A 107 23.08 -8.44 -11.10
CA SER A 107 21.60 -8.42 -10.96
C SER A 107 21.11 -8.50 -9.51
N ARG A 108 21.87 -9.13 -8.61
CA ARG A 108 21.58 -9.21 -7.16
C ARG A 108 21.60 -7.87 -6.42
N ARG A 109 22.15 -6.80 -7.02
CA ARG A 109 22.20 -5.46 -6.41
C ARG A 109 20.93 -4.66 -6.63
N PHE A 110 19.97 -5.21 -7.38
CA PHE A 110 18.65 -4.65 -7.56
C PHE A 110 17.70 -5.30 -6.57
N ILE A 111 17.03 -4.47 -5.77
CA ILE A 111 16.03 -4.87 -4.79
C ILE A 111 14.69 -4.38 -5.31
N VAL A 112 13.75 -5.30 -5.48
CA VAL A 112 12.48 -5.09 -6.18
C VAL A 112 11.33 -5.21 -5.20
N ASP A 113 10.62 -4.10 -4.98
CA ASP A 113 9.38 -4.09 -4.20
C ASP A 113 8.20 -4.70 -4.96
N LEU A 114 7.52 -5.65 -4.31
CA LEU A 114 6.28 -6.25 -4.82
C LEU A 114 5.06 -5.33 -4.71
N VAL A 115 5.08 -4.41 -3.75
CA VAL A 115 3.94 -3.51 -3.44
C VAL A 115 3.70 -2.45 -4.52
N GLY A 116 4.58 -2.39 -5.53
CA GLY A 116 4.58 -1.38 -6.58
C GLY A 116 5.02 0.00 -6.09
N PRO A 117 4.65 1.08 -6.80
CA PRO A 117 4.99 2.43 -6.36
C PRO A 117 4.20 2.73 -5.09
N ARG A 118 4.91 2.85 -3.96
CA ARG A 118 4.35 3.32 -2.69
C ARG A 118 5.27 4.32 -2.01
N VAL A 119 4.68 5.22 -1.26
CA VAL A 119 5.37 6.23 -0.45
C VAL A 119 4.66 6.38 0.89
N LEU A 120 5.37 6.92 1.87
CA LEU A 120 4.81 7.32 3.15
C LEU A 120 4.72 8.85 3.17
N TYR A 121 3.56 9.39 3.56
CA TYR A 121 3.50 10.79 3.93
C TYR A 121 4.35 11.02 5.18
N CYS A 122 5.08 12.14 5.26
CA CYS A 122 5.87 12.43 6.47
C CYS A 122 4.98 12.52 7.73
N ALA A 123 3.73 12.99 7.58
CA ALA A 123 2.73 13.06 8.64
C ALA A 123 1.72 11.89 8.60
N ASP A 124 2.08 10.76 7.96
CA ASP A 124 1.22 9.58 7.91
C ASP A 124 1.07 8.94 9.29
N GLU A 125 -0.09 8.35 9.53
CA GLU A 125 -0.33 7.54 10.70
C GLU A 125 0.56 6.29 10.71
N ALA A 126 0.93 5.76 9.54
CA ALA A 126 1.89 4.67 9.44
C ALA A 126 3.27 5.04 10.00
N VAL A 127 3.71 6.30 9.80
CA VAL A 127 4.96 6.83 10.37
C VAL A 127 4.83 6.98 11.89
N ASP A 128 3.71 7.54 12.36
CA ASP A 128 3.44 7.65 13.79
C ASP A 128 3.40 6.26 14.47
N LEU A 129 2.80 5.26 13.82
CA LEU A 129 2.79 3.88 14.30
C LEU A 129 4.21 3.28 14.41
N LEU A 130 5.07 3.50 13.41
CA LEU A 130 6.47 3.05 13.42
C LEU A 130 7.28 3.70 14.54
N LEU A 131 7.06 5.00 14.80
CA LEU A 131 7.71 5.72 15.89
C LEU A 131 7.31 5.12 17.24
N ARG A 132 6.01 4.90 17.44
CA ARG A 132 5.48 4.47 18.73
C ARG A 132 5.69 2.98 19.03
N SER A 133 5.73 2.14 18.00
CA SER A 133 6.02 0.71 18.14
C SER A 133 7.50 0.43 18.44
N GLY A 134 8.38 1.41 18.19
CA GLY A 134 9.83 1.24 18.19
C GLY A 134 10.39 0.70 16.86
N GLY A 135 9.54 0.43 15.86
CA GLY A 135 9.96 -0.06 14.55
C GLY A 135 10.85 0.93 13.78
N SER A 136 10.70 2.23 14.04
CA SER A 136 11.55 3.28 13.46
C SER A 136 13.05 3.11 13.76
N HIS A 137 13.44 2.37 14.79
CA HIS A 137 14.85 2.08 15.09
C HIS A 137 15.48 1.05 14.14
N HIS A 138 14.68 0.45 13.27
CA HIS A 138 15.09 -0.65 12.40
C HIS A 138 15.00 -0.30 10.91
N VAL A 139 14.51 0.89 10.57
CA VAL A 139 14.34 1.34 9.18
C VAL A 139 14.84 2.77 9.05
N GLU A 140 15.65 3.01 8.04
CA GLU A 140 16.05 4.36 7.64
C GLU A 140 15.21 4.83 6.46
N PHE A 141 14.95 6.14 6.38
CA PHE A 141 14.13 6.73 5.34
C PHE A 141 14.91 7.81 4.59
N LYS A 142 14.60 7.97 3.30
CA LYS A 142 14.99 9.15 2.53
C LYS A 142 13.78 9.83 1.93
N SER A 143 13.91 11.13 1.70
CA SER A 143 12.88 11.92 1.05
C SER A 143 12.76 11.59 -0.44
N VAL A 144 11.53 11.70 -0.95
CA VAL A 144 11.27 11.78 -2.40
C VAL A 144 11.47 13.24 -2.83
N GLU A 145 12.73 13.67 -2.84
CA GLU A 145 13.15 15.07 -2.99
C GLU A 145 12.79 15.69 -4.34
N GLY A 146 12.64 14.88 -5.39
CA GLY A 146 12.24 15.34 -6.71
C GLY A 146 10.78 15.76 -6.79
N GLY A 147 10.00 15.56 -5.72
CA GLY A 147 8.61 15.94 -5.62
C GLY A 147 7.73 15.19 -6.63
N THR A 148 6.65 15.86 -7.06
CA THR A 148 5.70 15.32 -8.03
C THR A 148 5.80 16.05 -9.37
N LEU A 149 5.80 15.29 -10.47
CA LEU A 149 5.68 15.77 -11.83
C LEU A 149 4.32 15.37 -12.40
N LEU A 150 3.66 16.28 -13.11
CA LEU A 150 2.42 16.03 -13.83
C LEU A 150 2.71 15.97 -15.33
N TYR A 151 2.24 14.91 -16.00
CA TYR A 151 2.21 14.88 -17.45
C TYR A 151 0.98 15.63 -17.97
N TRP A 152 1.19 16.61 -18.84
CA TRP A 152 0.14 17.47 -19.38
C TRP A 152 0.52 17.93 -20.79
N ASP A 153 -0.39 17.90 -21.76
CA ASP A 153 -0.15 18.38 -23.14
C ASP A 153 1.21 17.94 -23.75
N GLY A 154 1.60 16.67 -23.57
CA GLY A 154 2.83 16.12 -24.14
C GLY A 154 4.12 16.33 -23.32
N GLY A 155 4.07 17.05 -22.20
CA GLY A 155 5.25 17.42 -21.41
C GLY A 155 5.12 17.14 -19.91
N LEU A 156 6.27 17.09 -19.21
CA LEU A 156 6.36 16.91 -17.77
C LEU A 156 6.54 18.24 -17.04
N TYR A 157 5.62 18.57 -16.15
CA TYR A 157 5.60 19.82 -15.37
C TYR A 157 5.82 19.53 -13.89
N THR A 158 6.63 20.36 -13.22
CA THR A 158 6.74 20.32 -11.75
C THR A 158 5.44 20.75 -11.12
N VAL A 159 4.97 20.00 -10.13
CA VAL A 159 3.75 20.33 -9.40
C VAL A 159 4.06 21.40 -8.35
N PRO A 160 3.40 22.57 -8.38
CA PRO A 160 3.60 23.61 -7.38
C PRO A 160 2.74 23.30 -6.14
N ASP A 161 3.29 22.47 -5.28
CA ASP A 161 2.66 21.87 -4.10
C ASP A 161 2.70 22.73 -2.82
N SER A 162 3.52 23.78 -2.83
CA SER A 162 3.73 24.69 -1.70
C SER A 162 3.64 26.15 -2.14
N ARG A 163 3.41 27.06 -1.16
CA ARG A 163 3.41 28.51 -1.43
C ARG A 163 4.71 28.98 -2.11
N GLN A 164 5.84 28.44 -1.67
CA GLN A 164 7.14 28.75 -2.24
C GLN A 164 7.28 28.19 -3.66
N ALA A 165 6.82 26.97 -3.91
CA ALA A 165 6.82 26.37 -5.24
C ALA A 165 5.92 27.14 -6.22
N ILE A 166 4.70 27.49 -5.83
CA ILE A 166 3.78 28.32 -6.63
C ILE A 166 4.43 29.66 -7.00
N PHE A 167 5.13 30.29 -6.05
CA PHE A 167 5.82 31.56 -6.32
C PHE A 167 6.97 31.38 -7.32
N LYS A 168 7.81 30.36 -7.13
CA LYS A 168 8.98 30.05 -7.98
C LYS A 168 8.61 29.55 -9.38
N ASP A 169 7.43 28.95 -9.56
CA ASP A 169 7.02 28.33 -10.82
C ASP A 169 6.94 29.36 -11.97
N THR A 170 7.68 29.15 -13.05
CA THR A 170 7.68 30.07 -14.21
C THR A 170 6.66 29.69 -15.28
N SER A 171 6.02 28.52 -15.16
CA SER A 171 5.04 28.00 -16.12
C SER A 171 3.63 28.54 -15.88
N LEU A 172 3.32 28.96 -14.65
CA LEU A 172 2.01 29.50 -14.28
C LEU A 172 1.91 31.02 -14.49
N GLN A 173 0.78 31.46 -15.07
CA GLN A 173 0.46 32.88 -15.18
C GLN A 173 0.10 33.48 -13.82
N LEU A 174 0.26 34.80 -13.64
CA LEU A 174 -0.04 35.49 -12.38
C LEU A 174 -1.48 35.25 -11.89
N LYS A 175 -2.45 35.23 -12.82
CA LYS A 175 -3.86 34.93 -12.50
C LYS A 175 -4.03 33.53 -11.94
N GLU A 176 -3.37 32.54 -12.53
CA GLU A 176 -3.41 31.14 -12.08
C GLU A 176 -2.74 30.98 -10.71
N LYS A 177 -1.56 31.58 -10.51
CA LYS A 177 -0.89 31.61 -9.21
C LYS A 177 -1.78 32.18 -8.11
N ASN A 178 -2.46 33.29 -8.38
CA ASN A 178 -3.38 33.91 -7.43
C ASN A 178 -4.57 33.02 -7.08
N LEU A 179 -5.11 32.28 -8.05
CA LEU A 179 -6.21 31.33 -7.85
C LEU A 179 -5.77 30.12 -7.00
N LEU A 180 -4.62 29.49 -7.30
CA LEU A 180 -4.07 28.40 -6.46
C LEU A 180 -3.79 28.88 -5.05
N PHE A 181 -3.16 30.06 -4.92
CA PHE A 181 -2.85 30.62 -3.61
C PHE A 181 -4.12 30.86 -2.78
N ARG A 182 -5.17 31.43 -3.40
CA ARG A 182 -6.46 31.63 -2.74
C ARG A 182 -7.09 30.30 -2.32
N PHE A 183 -7.05 29.29 -3.19
CA PHE A 183 -7.55 27.95 -2.92
C PHE A 183 -6.85 27.31 -1.71
N PHE A 184 -5.51 27.22 -1.73
CA PHE A 184 -4.76 26.64 -0.60
C PHE A 184 -4.94 27.43 0.69
N LYS A 185 -5.03 28.76 0.62
CA LYS A 185 -5.31 29.59 1.80
C LYS A 185 -6.68 29.28 2.39
N LEU A 186 -7.70 29.08 1.55
CA LEU A 186 -9.04 28.71 1.97
C LEU A 186 -9.06 27.32 2.63
N VAL A 187 -8.40 26.33 2.01
CA VAL A 187 -8.29 24.98 2.59
C VAL A 187 -7.54 25.01 3.92
N GLN A 188 -6.44 25.76 4.01
CA GLN A 188 -5.67 25.91 5.24
C GLN A 188 -6.44 26.62 6.36
N ALA A 189 -7.28 27.60 6.03
CA ALA A 189 -8.17 28.25 6.99
C ALA A 189 -9.22 27.27 7.54
N HIS A 190 -9.80 26.42 6.68
CA HIS A 190 -10.72 25.37 7.13
C HIS A 190 -10.02 24.35 8.04
N ILE A 191 -8.81 23.91 7.69
CA ILE A 191 -8.02 22.98 8.52
C ILE A 191 -7.75 23.59 9.90
N ALA A 192 -7.29 24.84 9.97
CA ALA A 192 -7.02 25.52 11.23
C ALA A 192 -8.28 25.69 12.08
N ALA A 193 -9.41 26.08 11.47
CA ALA A 193 -10.68 26.23 12.17
C ALA A 193 -11.26 24.89 12.67
N SER A 194 -11.01 23.79 11.95
CA SER A 194 -11.40 22.44 12.37
C SER A 194 -10.54 21.92 13.53
N ALA A 195 -9.25 22.26 13.58
CA ALA A 195 -8.37 21.90 14.69
C ALA A 195 -8.66 22.70 15.98
N ALA A 196 -8.97 24.00 15.86
CA ALA A 196 -9.24 24.88 17.02
C ALA A 196 -10.61 24.60 17.69
N GLY A 197 -11.55 23.98 16.98
CA GLY A 197 -12.91 23.69 17.46
C GLY A 197 -13.02 22.59 18.53
N ALA A 198 -11.91 22.05 19.02
CA ALA A 198 -11.89 21.14 20.17
C ALA A 198 -11.72 21.86 21.53
N GLU A 199 -11.25 23.12 21.56
CA GLU A 199 -10.94 23.81 22.82
C GLU A 199 -11.42 25.29 22.91
N ALA A 200 -11.90 25.92 21.83
CA ALA A 200 -12.31 27.32 21.88
C ALA A 200 -13.82 27.50 21.63
N GLY A 201 -14.49 28.17 22.59
CA GLY A 201 -15.90 28.52 22.53
C GLY A 201 -16.28 29.42 21.36
N GLU A 202 -17.57 29.43 21.07
CA GLU A 202 -18.29 30.11 19.99
C GLU A 202 -17.81 31.56 19.75
N GLY A 203 -16.88 31.75 18.81
CA GLY A 203 -16.40 33.05 18.36
C GLY A 203 -15.82 32.97 16.94
N GLU A 204 -16.53 33.55 15.98
CA GLU A 204 -16.16 33.79 14.56
C GLU A 204 -15.76 32.57 13.71
N ALA A 205 -16.77 31.83 13.26
CA ALA A 205 -16.68 30.78 12.24
C ALA A 205 -16.38 31.29 10.80
N SER A 206 -15.54 32.30 10.61
CA SER A 206 -15.27 32.90 9.29
C SER A 206 -14.35 32.07 8.38
N GLY A 207 -13.75 30.99 8.89
CA GLY A 207 -12.75 30.18 8.16
C GLY A 207 -13.21 28.78 7.74
N LYS A 208 -14.38 28.30 8.18
CA LYS A 208 -14.86 26.96 7.82
C LYS A 208 -15.56 26.98 6.47
N LEU A 209 -15.21 26.03 5.62
CA LEU A 209 -16.01 25.67 4.46
C LEU A 209 -17.45 25.33 4.88
N PRO A 210 -18.47 25.80 4.14
CA PRO A 210 -19.86 25.39 4.36
C PRO A 210 -19.99 23.87 4.30
N GLU A 211 -20.82 23.27 5.16
CA GLU A 211 -21.06 21.81 5.14
C GLU A 211 -21.60 21.35 3.77
N GLU A 212 -22.44 22.16 3.14
CA GLU A 212 -22.94 21.91 1.78
C GLU A 212 -21.80 21.70 0.78
N ASP A 213 -20.70 22.47 0.89
CA ASP A 213 -19.56 22.36 -0.01
C ASP A 213 -18.71 21.11 0.29
N LEU A 214 -18.72 20.60 1.52
CA LEU A 214 -17.95 19.42 1.94
C LEU A 214 -18.51 18.11 1.36
N ASP A 215 -19.83 18.05 1.17
CA ASP A 215 -20.53 16.88 0.62
C ASP A 215 -20.58 16.87 -0.91
N LEU A 216 -20.24 17.99 -1.57
CA LEU A 216 -20.14 18.03 -3.03
C LEU A 216 -19.04 17.09 -3.56
N PRO A 217 -19.18 16.59 -4.79
CA PRO A 217 -18.06 16.02 -5.53
C PRO A 217 -16.92 17.03 -5.59
N PHE A 218 -15.71 16.58 -5.28
CA PHE A 218 -14.57 17.47 -5.13
C PHE A 218 -14.27 18.23 -6.43
N ILE A 219 -14.47 17.59 -7.59
CA ILE A 219 -14.36 18.23 -8.90
C ILE A 219 -15.28 19.44 -9.07
N GLU A 220 -16.53 19.36 -8.60
CA GLU A 220 -17.51 20.44 -8.69
C GLU A 220 -17.11 21.60 -7.77
N PHE A 221 -16.61 21.28 -6.58
CA PHE A 221 -16.02 22.28 -5.70
C PHE A 221 -14.81 22.98 -6.35
N LEU A 222 -13.90 22.25 -7.02
CA LEU A 222 -12.76 22.85 -7.72
C LEU A 222 -13.19 23.72 -8.92
N LYS A 223 -14.27 23.34 -9.63
CA LYS A 223 -14.89 24.18 -10.67
C LYS A 223 -15.49 25.46 -10.08
N LYS A 224 -16.16 25.38 -8.92
CA LYS A 224 -16.67 26.53 -8.16
C LYS A 224 -15.56 27.49 -7.73
N GLN A 225 -14.36 27.00 -7.48
CA GLN A 225 -13.17 27.83 -7.21
C GLN A 225 -12.50 28.41 -8.47
N HIS A 226 -13.07 28.19 -9.65
CA HIS A 226 -12.59 28.69 -10.95
C HIS A 226 -11.16 28.26 -11.32
N LEU A 227 -10.72 27.08 -10.86
CA LEU A 227 -9.42 26.52 -11.24
C LEU A 227 -9.44 26.03 -12.69
N SER A 228 -8.36 26.30 -13.44
CA SER A 228 -8.20 25.83 -14.82
C SER A 228 -8.12 24.30 -14.88
N PRO A 229 -8.40 23.65 -16.04
CA PRO A 229 -8.33 22.18 -16.16
C PRO A 229 -7.00 21.59 -15.66
N LYS A 230 -5.87 22.21 -16.04
CA LYS A 230 -4.53 21.83 -15.58
C LYS A 230 -4.40 21.92 -14.06
N MET A 231 -4.88 23.00 -13.46
CA MET A 231 -4.82 23.20 -12.00
C MET A 231 -5.72 22.22 -11.25
N ARG A 232 -6.90 21.90 -11.79
CA ARG A 232 -7.76 20.84 -11.23
C ARG A 232 -7.06 19.49 -11.29
N ALA A 233 -6.40 19.15 -12.40
CA ALA A 233 -5.64 17.91 -12.53
C ALA A 233 -4.47 17.84 -11.52
N VAL A 234 -3.76 18.94 -11.30
CA VAL A 234 -2.75 19.04 -10.23
C VAL A 234 -3.35 18.72 -8.86
N VAL A 235 -4.44 19.39 -8.49
CA VAL A 235 -5.05 19.21 -7.16
C VAL A 235 -5.63 17.81 -7.00
N LEU A 236 -6.30 17.27 -8.02
CA LEU A 236 -6.95 15.97 -7.97
C LEU A 236 -5.96 14.80 -7.99
N TYR A 237 -5.08 14.77 -8.98
CA TYR A 237 -4.28 13.57 -9.27
C TYR A 237 -2.88 13.62 -8.64
N ALA A 238 -2.28 14.80 -8.50
CA ALA A 238 -0.92 14.93 -7.95
C ALA A 238 -0.87 15.20 -6.44
N ILE A 239 -1.91 15.81 -5.86
CA ILE A 239 -1.96 16.14 -4.41
C ILE A 239 -3.00 15.29 -3.69
N ALA A 240 -4.26 15.30 -4.14
CA ALA A 240 -5.33 14.50 -3.53
C ALA A 240 -5.26 13.00 -3.89
N MET A 241 -4.41 12.63 -4.84
CA MET A 241 -4.14 11.25 -5.27
C MET A 241 -5.40 10.49 -5.73
N ALA A 242 -6.29 11.15 -6.47
CA ALA A 242 -7.42 10.47 -7.11
C ALA A 242 -6.93 9.42 -8.13
N ASP A 243 -7.59 8.26 -8.16
CA ASP A 243 -7.26 7.17 -9.09
C ASP A 243 -8.05 7.23 -10.39
N TYR A 244 -9.34 7.56 -10.30
CA TYR A 244 -10.28 7.49 -11.43
C TYR A 244 -10.59 8.88 -11.97
N ASP A 245 -10.99 8.95 -13.24
CA ASP A 245 -11.46 10.19 -13.86
C ASP A 245 -12.63 10.80 -13.09
N GLN A 246 -12.38 11.98 -12.52
CA GLN A 246 -13.37 12.72 -11.74
C GLN A 246 -14.26 13.63 -12.60
N ASP A 247 -13.86 13.94 -13.84
CA ASP A 247 -14.65 14.80 -14.73
C ASP A 247 -15.81 14.04 -15.40
N GLY A 248 -15.70 12.71 -15.54
CA GLY A 248 -16.74 11.83 -16.11
C GLY A 248 -17.60 11.15 -15.05
N ALA A 249 -18.62 11.84 -14.52
CA ALA A 249 -19.45 11.35 -13.41
C ALA A 249 -20.14 9.99 -13.68
N ASP A 250 -20.57 9.72 -14.92
CA ASP A 250 -21.27 8.48 -15.29
C ASP A 250 -20.33 7.27 -15.46
N SER A 251 -19.02 7.52 -15.64
CA SER A 251 -17.98 6.50 -15.87
C SER A 251 -17.06 6.29 -14.67
N CYS A 252 -17.21 7.10 -13.61
CA CYS A 252 -16.30 7.08 -12.46
C CYS A 252 -16.71 6.01 -11.44
N GLU A 253 -15.85 5.03 -11.20
CA GLU A 253 -16.10 4.02 -10.16
C GLU A 253 -16.10 4.59 -8.74
N ARG A 254 -15.37 5.71 -8.51
CA ARG A 254 -15.28 6.35 -7.20
C ARG A 254 -15.01 7.86 -7.32
N LEU A 255 -16.05 8.65 -7.09
CA LEU A 255 -15.94 10.10 -6.96
C LEU A 255 -15.45 10.48 -5.56
N LEU A 256 -14.44 11.34 -5.49
CA LEU A 256 -13.99 11.95 -4.24
C LEU A 256 -14.96 13.02 -3.79
N THR A 257 -15.32 13.00 -2.51
CA THR A 257 -16.02 14.11 -1.86
C THR A 257 -15.05 15.24 -1.55
N THR A 258 -15.53 16.48 -1.46
CA THR A 258 -14.70 17.62 -1.04
C THR A 258 -14.08 17.39 0.32
N LYS A 259 -14.81 16.76 1.25
CA LYS A 259 -14.28 16.35 2.56
C LYS A 259 -13.06 15.44 2.46
N GLU A 260 -13.10 14.40 1.62
CA GLU A 260 -11.96 13.50 1.39
C GLU A 260 -10.78 14.23 0.72
N GLY A 261 -11.07 15.06 -0.30
CA GLY A 261 -10.05 15.87 -0.98
C GLY A 261 -9.34 16.82 -0.03
N VAL A 262 -10.09 17.56 0.80
CA VAL A 262 -9.56 18.47 1.82
C VAL A 262 -8.75 17.72 2.88
N LYS A 263 -9.21 16.55 3.33
CA LYS A 263 -8.47 15.71 4.30
C LYS A 263 -7.11 15.30 3.73
N THR A 264 -7.04 14.89 2.47
CA THR A 264 -5.78 14.49 1.84
C THR A 264 -4.85 15.70 1.60
N ILE A 265 -5.39 16.86 1.20
CA ILE A 265 -4.60 18.10 1.11
C ILE A 265 -4.04 18.50 2.47
N ALA A 266 -4.83 18.35 3.54
CA ALA A 266 -4.37 18.63 4.91
C ALA A 266 -3.20 17.74 5.30
N LEU A 267 -3.28 16.44 5.01
CA LEU A 267 -2.20 15.48 5.24
C LEU A 267 -0.95 15.84 4.43
N TYR A 268 -1.11 16.11 3.14
CA TYR A 268 -0.02 16.51 2.25
C TYR A 268 0.68 17.76 2.80
N SER A 269 -0.08 18.83 3.07
CA SER A 269 0.43 20.10 3.60
C SER A 269 1.14 19.94 4.94
N SER A 270 0.61 19.07 5.83
CA SER A 270 1.22 18.78 7.13
C SER A 270 2.49 17.92 7.03
N SER A 271 2.72 17.29 5.88
CA SER A 271 3.89 16.44 5.63
C SER A 271 5.07 17.21 5.07
N ILE A 272 4.83 18.26 4.29
CA ILE A 272 5.90 19.10 3.71
C ILE A 272 6.74 19.71 4.83
N GLY A 273 8.05 19.48 4.79
CA GLY A 273 8.99 20.04 5.76
C GLY A 273 8.83 19.54 7.20
N ARG A 274 8.10 18.43 7.42
CA ARG A 274 7.93 17.84 8.77
C ARG A 274 9.23 17.29 9.34
N PHE A 275 10.12 16.78 8.49
CA PHE A 275 11.44 16.30 8.88
C PHE A 275 12.52 17.19 8.25
N ALA A 276 13.56 17.53 9.02
CA ALA A 276 14.65 18.40 8.54
C ALA A 276 15.36 17.84 7.30
N ASN A 277 15.40 16.52 7.15
CA ASN A 277 16.03 15.82 6.02
C ASN A 277 15.04 15.48 4.90
N ALA A 278 13.80 15.97 4.97
CA ALA A 278 12.77 15.75 3.96
C ALA A 278 12.02 17.05 3.65
N GLU A 279 12.45 17.72 2.58
CA GLU A 279 11.81 18.96 2.12
C GLU A 279 10.40 18.71 1.56
N GLY A 280 10.18 17.56 0.91
CA GLY A 280 8.90 17.16 0.32
C GLY A 280 7.91 16.53 1.30
N ALA A 281 6.73 16.20 0.80
CA ALA A 281 5.67 15.53 1.58
C ALA A 281 5.90 14.03 1.80
N PHE A 282 6.84 13.42 1.05
CA PHE A 282 7.00 11.98 0.98
C PHE A 282 8.37 11.49 1.43
N ILE A 283 8.37 10.32 2.06
CA ILE A 283 9.55 9.53 2.38
C ILE A 283 9.39 8.09 1.87
N TYR A 284 10.52 7.43 1.69
CA TYR A 284 10.63 6.06 1.21
C TYR A 284 11.71 5.32 2.03
N PRO A 285 11.49 4.05 2.42
CA PRO A 285 12.45 3.28 3.20
C PRO A 285 13.69 2.90 2.38
N MET A 286 14.87 3.09 2.96
CA MET A 286 16.11 2.53 2.44
C MET A 286 15.96 1.02 2.29
N TYR A 287 16.51 0.44 1.23
CA TYR A 287 16.40 -0.99 0.88
C TYR A 287 14.98 -1.48 0.49
N GLY A 288 13.99 -0.59 0.39
CA GLY A 288 12.65 -0.93 -0.11
C GLY A 288 11.62 -1.20 0.99
N HIS A 289 10.37 -1.38 0.59
CA HIS A 289 9.23 -1.50 1.50
C HIS A 289 9.21 -2.79 2.36
N GLY A 290 9.98 -3.79 1.97
CA GLY A 290 10.16 -5.05 2.72
C GLY A 290 10.85 -4.87 4.07
N GLU A 291 11.48 -3.72 4.33
CA GLU A 291 12.01 -3.38 5.65
C GLU A 291 10.90 -3.06 6.66
N LEU A 292 9.72 -2.59 6.20
CA LEU A 292 8.62 -2.23 7.11
C LEU A 292 8.06 -3.46 7.84
N PRO A 293 7.66 -4.56 7.16
CA PRO A 293 7.23 -5.77 7.86
C PRO A 293 8.32 -6.35 8.77
N GLN A 294 9.58 -6.34 8.34
CA GLN A 294 10.70 -6.86 9.13
C GLN A 294 10.88 -6.10 10.44
N ALA A 295 10.73 -4.77 10.42
CA ALA A 295 10.81 -3.94 11.62
C ALA A 295 9.73 -4.30 12.64
N PHE A 296 8.48 -4.49 12.20
CA PHE A 296 7.40 -4.92 13.08
C PHE A 296 7.57 -6.36 13.56
N CYS A 297 8.02 -7.29 12.70
CA CYS A 297 8.36 -8.65 13.10
C CYS A 297 9.42 -8.66 14.22
N ARG A 298 10.43 -7.81 14.11
CA ARG A 298 11.44 -7.63 15.16
C ARG A 298 10.84 -7.09 16.46
N CYS A 299 9.94 -6.10 16.37
CA CYS A 299 9.23 -5.58 17.55
C CYS A 299 8.41 -6.67 18.26
N ALA A 300 7.79 -7.59 17.51
CA ALA A 300 7.07 -8.73 18.05
C ALA A 300 8.01 -9.76 18.68
N ALA A 301 9.11 -10.11 18.00
CA ALA A 301 10.08 -11.11 18.46
C ALA A 301 10.73 -10.72 19.80
N VAL A 302 11.10 -9.44 19.97
CA VAL A 302 11.64 -8.92 21.24
C VAL A 302 10.66 -9.11 22.41
N LYS A 303 9.36 -9.22 22.12
CA LYS A 303 8.29 -9.43 23.09
C LYS A 303 7.81 -10.90 23.17
N GLY A 304 8.55 -11.82 22.55
CA GLY A 304 8.32 -13.27 22.69
C GLY A 304 7.54 -13.94 21.57
N ALA A 305 7.27 -13.27 20.44
CA ALA A 305 6.71 -13.94 19.27
C ALA A 305 7.69 -14.95 18.67
N LEU A 306 7.21 -16.15 18.35
CA LEU A 306 7.98 -17.20 17.70
C LEU A 306 7.83 -17.12 16.18
N TYR A 307 8.95 -17.12 15.46
CA TYR A 307 8.99 -16.99 14.00
C TYR A 307 9.50 -18.26 13.34
N VAL A 308 8.79 -18.76 12.32
CA VAL A 308 9.23 -19.92 11.53
C VAL A 308 9.00 -19.68 10.04
N LEU A 309 10.07 -19.37 9.31
CA LEU A 309 10.08 -19.25 7.85
C LEU A 309 10.17 -20.63 7.18
N ARG A 310 9.83 -20.68 5.88
CA ARG A 310 9.73 -21.93 5.10
C ARG A 310 8.78 -22.94 5.74
N MET A 311 7.72 -22.50 6.40
CA MET A 311 6.74 -23.34 7.08
C MET A 311 5.34 -23.04 6.57
N PRO A 312 4.89 -23.71 5.48
CA PRO A 312 3.54 -23.57 4.99
C PRO A 312 2.51 -24.16 5.97
N ALA A 313 1.40 -23.47 6.19
CA ALA A 313 0.18 -24.08 6.69
C ALA A 313 -0.51 -24.87 5.57
N THR A 314 -0.90 -26.11 5.85
CA THR A 314 -1.46 -27.06 4.87
C THR A 314 -2.92 -27.39 5.11
N ALA A 315 -3.43 -27.25 6.34
CA ALA A 315 -4.84 -27.45 6.64
C ALA A 315 -5.32 -26.56 7.80
N LEU A 316 -6.62 -26.27 7.83
CA LEU A 316 -7.33 -25.68 8.96
C LEU A 316 -7.89 -26.79 9.84
N LEU A 317 -7.74 -26.67 11.16
CA LEU A 317 -8.33 -27.58 12.13
C LEU A 317 -9.68 -27.02 12.57
N VAL A 318 -10.76 -27.78 12.36
CA VAL A 318 -12.14 -27.38 12.66
C VAL A 318 -12.67 -28.18 13.84
N ASP A 319 -13.25 -27.47 14.81
CA ASP A 319 -14.05 -28.04 15.89
C ASP A 319 -15.49 -28.22 15.38
N GLU A 320 -15.89 -29.46 15.09
CA GLU A 320 -17.21 -29.76 14.52
C GLU A 320 -18.36 -29.43 15.49
N GLU A 321 -18.12 -29.49 16.80
CA GLU A 321 -19.14 -29.18 17.81
C GLU A 321 -19.41 -27.68 17.88
N LYS A 322 -18.34 -26.87 17.82
CA LYS A 322 -18.44 -25.40 17.89
C LYS A 322 -18.59 -24.72 16.54
N LYS A 323 -18.40 -25.47 15.45
CA LYS A 323 -18.30 -24.95 14.08
C LYS A 323 -17.33 -23.77 13.96
N CYS A 324 -16.16 -23.87 14.61
CA CYS A 324 -15.15 -22.83 14.59
C CYS A 324 -13.76 -23.40 14.27
N TYR A 325 -12.85 -22.52 13.86
CA TYR A 325 -11.46 -22.90 13.64
C TYR A 325 -10.73 -23.00 14.99
N ALA A 326 -10.06 -24.13 15.21
CA ALA A 326 -9.32 -24.43 16.43
C ALA A 326 -7.80 -24.27 16.26
N GLY A 327 -7.31 -24.21 15.02
CA GLY A 327 -5.87 -24.20 14.74
C GLY A 327 -5.53 -24.45 13.28
N ILE A 328 -4.25 -24.76 13.04
CA ILE A 328 -3.71 -25.11 11.72
C ILE A 328 -2.85 -26.36 11.79
N ARG A 329 -2.76 -27.08 10.67
CA ARG A 329 -1.73 -28.08 10.40
C ARG A 329 -0.62 -27.46 9.58
N LEU A 330 0.61 -27.69 9.98
CA LEU A 330 1.80 -27.26 9.26
C LEU A 330 2.28 -28.35 8.29
N ALA A 331 3.13 -27.96 7.33
CA ALA A 331 3.77 -28.90 6.40
C ALA A 331 4.66 -29.95 7.10
N SER A 332 5.11 -29.68 8.33
CA SER A 332 5.76 -30.67 9.20
C SER A 332 4.84 -31.81 9.64
N GLY A 333 3.53 -31.71 9.40
CA GLY A 333 2.49 -32.59 9.94
C GLY A 333 2.05 -32.23 11.36
N GLN A 334 2.66 -31.21 11.98
CA GLN A 334 2.35 -30.78 13.33
C GLN A 334 1.05 -29.96 13.37
N ASP A 335 0.17 -30.29 14.31
CA ASP A 335 -1.03 -29.53 14.63
C ASP A 335 -0.72 -28.46 15.68
N ILE A 336 -1.09 -27.22 15.37
CA ILE A 336 -0.95 -26.06 16.26
C ILE A 336 -2.33 -25.50 16.56
N LEU A 337 -2.69 -25.44 17.84
CA LEU A 337 -3.96 -24.89 18.30
C LEU A 337 -3.84 -23.39 18.59
N CYS A 338 -4.89 -22.65 18.30
CA CYS A 338 -4.94 -21.22 18.61
C CYS A 338 -6.33 -20.70 18.92
N GLN A 339 -6.41 -19.63 19.71
CA GLN A 339 -7.68 -18.92 19.92
C GLN A 339 -8.04 -18.09 18.69
N GLN A 340 -7.04 -17.54 18.02
CA GLN A 340 -7.24 -16.74 16.82
C GLN A 340 -6.22 -17.06 15.74
N LEU A 341 -6.74 -17.20 14.53
CA LEU A 341 -5.97 -17.43 13.32
C LEU A 341 -6.06 -16.21 12.40
N VAL A 342 -4.90 -15.72 11.96
CA VAL A 342 -4.79 -14.65 10.96
C VAL A 342 -4.02 -15.21 9.76
N LEU A 343 -4.60 -15.08 8.57
CA LEU A 343 -4.04 -15.62 7.34
C LEU A 343 -3.74 -14.50 6.35
N ASP A 344 -2.62 -14.64 5.65
CA ASP A 344 -2.31 -13.78 4.51
C ASP A 344 -3.33 -13.99 3.38
N PRO A 345 -3.58 -12.97 2.55
CA PRO A 345 -4.65 -12.99 1.55
C PRO A 345 -4.41 -13.95 0.37
N SER A 346 -3.25 -14.61 0.28
CA SER A 346 -3.06 -15.72 -0.67
C SER A 346 -3.77 -17.00 -0.24
N TYR A 347 -4.11 -17.15 1.04
CA TYR A 347 -4.86 -18.31 1.54
C TYR A 347 -6.35 -18.22 1.23
N GLU A 348 -6.92 -19.31 0.72
CA GLU A 348 -8.37 -19.45 0.52
C GLU A 348 -9.01 -20.00 1.79
N ILE A 349 -9.83 -19.18 2.45
CA ILE A 349 -10.55 -19.59 3.66
C ILE A 349 -11.88 -20.24 3.24
N PRO A 350 -12.07 -21.56 3.45
CA PRO A 350 -13.34 -22.20 3.13
C PRO A 350 -14.46 -21.68 4.03
N SER A 351 -15.66 -21.53 3.49
CA SER A 351 -16.85 -21.21 4.28
C SER A 351 -17.33 -22.44 5.05
N LEU A 352 -17.46 -22.33 6.38
CA LEU A 352 -17.97 -23.41 7.23
C LEU A 352 -19.49 -23.65 7.05
N ASP A 353 -20.23 -22.65 6.53
CA ASP A 353 -21.67 -22.72 6.25
C ASP A 353 -21.93 -22.97 4.75
N MET A 354 -21.97 -24.24 4.35
CA MET A 354 -22.21 -24.65 2.96
C MET A 354 -23.71 -24.79 2.66
N THR A 355 -24.39 -23.69 2.31
CA THR A 355 -25.59 -23.69 1.44
C THR A 355 -25.69 -22.40 0.61
N CYS A 356 -24.70 -22.09 -0.23
CA CYS A 356 -24.95 -21.27 -1.42
C CYS A 356 -23.76 -21.33 -2.38
N SER A 357 -23.91 -22.11 -3.44
CA SER A 357 -23.23 -21.84 -4.70
C SER A 357 -23.88 -20.60 -5.34
N THR A 358 -23.58 -19.41 -4.81
CA THR A 358 -23.71 -18.20 -5.60
C THR A 358 -22.34 -17.93 -6.22
N PRO A 359 -22.23 -17.94 -7.56
CA PRO A 359 -21.02 -17.40 -8.18
C PRO A 359 -21.01 -15.92 -7.81
N VAL A 360 -20.12 -15.55 -6.89
CA VAL A 360 -19.89 -14.14 -6.54
C VAL A 360 -19.60 -13.43 -7.86
N SER A 361 -20.40 -12.42 -8.17
CA SER A 361 -20.30 -11.62 -9.39
C SER A 361 -18.94 -10.89 -9.38
N ASN A 362 -17.91 -11.55 -9.89
CA ASN A 362 -16.54 -11.07 -9.88
C ASN A 362 -16.36 -10.02 -10.99
N SER A 363 -16.65 -8.76 -10.70
CA SER A 363 -15.78 -7.71 -11.22
C SER A 363 -14.55 -7.71 -10.32
N SER A 364 -13.61 -8.62 -10.56
CA SER A 364 -12.37 -8.65 -9.78
C SER A 364 -11.62 -7.35 -10.09
N ARG A 365 -11.43 -6.51 -9.07
CA ARG A 365 -10.54 -5.36 -9.18
C ARG A 365 -9.13 -5.88 -9.41
N LYS A 366 -8.39 -5.25 -10.30
CA LYS A 366 -7.01 -5.61 -10.62
C LYS A 366 -6.13 -4.36 -10.62
N VAL A 367 -4.84 -4.58 -10.49
CA VAL A 367 -3.83 -3.53 -10.63
C VAL A 367 -2.78 -4.01 -11.61
N ALA A 368 -2.60 -3.27 -12.70
CA ALA A 368 -1.47 -3.47 -13.59
C ALA A 368 -0.25 -2.78 -13.00
N ARG A 369 0.86 -3.50 -12.89
CA ARG A 369 2.12 -3.01 -12.34
C ARG A 369 3.24 -3.16 -13.36
N GLY A 370 4.15 -2.19 -13.38
CA GLY A 370 5.35 -2.19 -14.20
C GLY A 370 6.58 -1.93 -13.34
N ILE A 371 7.70 -2.58 -13.64
CA ILE A 371 8.99 -2.34 -13.00
C ILE A 371 10.01 -2.16 -14.10
N CYS A 372 10.72 -1.05 -14.10
CA CYS A 372 11.69 -0.71 -15.13
C CYS A 372 13.06 -0.40 -14.50
N ILE A 373 14.13 -0.79 -15.18
CA ILE A 373 15.49 -0.34 -14.89
C ILE A 373 15.91 0.62 -15.99
N ILE A 374 16.32 1.83 -15.58
CA ILE A 374 16.69 2.91 -16.50
C ILE A 374 18.09 3.44 -16.19
N SER A 375 18.73 3.99 -17.22
CA SER A 375 20.14 4.42 -17.19
C SER A 375 20.36 5.89 -16.83
N SER A 376 19.30 6.71 -16.80
CA SER A 376 19.39 8.13 -16.48
C SER A 376 18.08 8.66 -15.89
N PHE A 377 18.10 9.91 -15.42
CA PHE A 377 16.96 10.57 -14.78
C PHE A 377 15.86 10.92 -15.78
N VAL A 378 14.58 10.71 -15.41
CA VAL A 378 13.41 11.19 -16.16
C VAL A 378 13.43 12.71 -16.34
N LYS A 379 13.92 13.43 -15.32
CA LYS A 379 14.16 14.88 -15.39
C LYS A 379 15.49 15.18 -14.74
N GLN A 380 16.27 16.06 -15.36
CA GLN A 380 17.64 16.39 -14.92
C GLN A 380 17.67 16.73 -13.42
N ASP A 381 18.64 16.12 -12.73
CA ASP A 381 18.98 16.32 -11.32
C ASP A 381 17.89 15.91 -10.29
N LEU A 382 16.87 15.16 -10.68
CA LEU A 382 15.86 14.63 -9.74
C LEU A 382 16.09 13.15 -9.44
N SER A 383 16.67 12.84 -8.28
CA SER A 383 17.01 11.47 -7.87
C SER A 383 15.77 10.57 -7.68
N ASN A 384 14.86 10.99 -6.81
CA ASN A 384 13.66 10.25 -6.43
C ASN A 384 12.44 11.11 -6.75
N VAL A 385 11.58 10.68 -7.68
CA VAL A 385 10.49 11.51 -8.20
C VAL A 385 9.23 10.70 -8.48
N LEU A 386 8.07 11.27 -8.18
CA LEU A 386 6.77 10.73 -8.56
C LEU A 386 6.29 11.42 -9.84
N VAL A 387 5.94 10.66 -10.86
CA VAL A 387 5.31 11.14 -12.08
C VAL A 387 3.87 10.66 -12.10
N VAL A 388 2.94 11.55 -12.45
CA VAL A 388 1.52 11.26 -12.54
C VAL A 388 1.03 11.55 -13.95
N PHE A 389 0.41 10.55 -14.56
CA PHE A 389 -0.37 10.66 -15.79
C PHE A 389 -1.84 10.68 -15.41
N PRO A 390 -2.51 11.85 -15.49
CA PRO A 390 -3.95 11.92 -15.28
C PRO A 390 -4.72 10.99 -16.24
N PRO A 391 -5.97 10.63 -15.91
CA PRO A 391 -6.87 10.01 -16.86
C PRO A 391 -6.93 10.82 -18.17
N LYS A 392 -7.09 10.11 -19.30
CA LYS A 392 -7.10 10.67 -20.65
C LYS A 392 -5.82 11.36 -21.13
N SER A 393 -4.72 11.31 -20.37
CA SER A 393 -3.47 11.99 -20.75
C SER A 393 -2.56 11.15 -21.65
N LEU A 394 -2.63 9.81 -21.54
CA LEU A 394 -1.91 8.88 -22.42
C LEU A 394 -2.76 8.43 -23.61
N GLU A 395 -4.02 8.10 -23.34
CA GLU A 395 -5.00 7.60 -24.32
C GLU A 395 -6.40 8.10 -23.93
N GLU A 396 -7.30 8.34 -24.88
CA GLU A 396 -8.67 8.79 -24.58
C GLU A 396 -9.48 7.75 -23.77
N GLU A 397 -9.17 6.45 -23.94
CA GLU A 397 -9.83 5.36 -23.20
C GLU A 397 -9.28 5.19 -21.77
N GLN A 398 -8.22 5.90 -21.39
CA GLN A 398 -7.59 5.80 -20.09
C GLN A 398 -8.49 6.40 -19.00
N VAL A 399 -9.20 5.54 -18.26
CA VAL A 399 -10.11 5.94 -17.17
C VAL A 399 -9.42 6.17 -15.82
N THR A 400 -8.21 5.64 -15.63
CA THR A 400 -7.46 5.71 -14.37
C THR A 400 -6.12 6.42 -14.53
N ALA A 401 -5.64 7.06 -13.47
CA ALA A 401 -4.33 7.68 -13.42
C ALA A 401 -3.22 6.61 -13.41
N VAL A 402 -2.16 6.82 -14.19
CA VAL A 402 -0.94 6.00 -14.11
C VAL A 402 0.07 6.72 -13.25
N ARG A 403 0.60 6.05 -12.22
CA ARG A 403 1.65 6.61 -11.34
C ARG A 403 2.97 5.92 -11.61
N VAL A 404 4.04 6.71 -11.64
CA VAL A 404 5.41 6.22 -11.82
C VAL A 404 6.30 6.77 -10.72
N LEU A 405 6.88 5.90 -9.91
CA LEU A 405 7.85 6.27 -8.87
C LEU A 405 9.25 5.89 -9.34
N GLN A 406 10.06 6.89 -9.70
CA GLN A 406 11.48 6.70 -9.99
C GLN A 406 12.27 6.80 -8.69
N LEU A 407 13.14 5.82 -8.44
CA LEU A 407 14.04 5.74 -7.31
C LEU A 407 15.49 5.59 -7.80
N SER A 408 16.39 6.32 -7.15
CA SER A 408 17.82 6.25 -7.45
C SER A 408 18.57 5.29 -6.52
N SER A 409 19.83 5.04 -6.86
CA SER A 409 20.77 4.30 -6.00
C SER A 409 20.96 4.89 -4.58
N ASN A 410 20.54 6.14 -4.32
CA ASN A 410 20.64 6.72 -2.98
C ASN A 410 19.79 5.96 -1.96
N LEU A 411 18.77 5.21 -2.38
CA LEU A 411 17.92 4.35 -1.56
C LEU A 411 18.46 2.93 -1.37
N ALA A 412 19.64 2.64 -1.92
CA ALA A 412 20.26 1.31 -1.93
C ALA A 412 19.40 0.21 -2.59
N VAL A 413 18.41 0.58 -3.40
CA VAL A 413 17.58 -0.35 -4.19
C VAL A 413 18.22 -0.77 -5.51
N CYS A 414 19.21 -0.02 -6.00
CA CYS A 414 19.93 -0.32 -7.24
C CYS A 414 21.38 0.21 -7.24
N PRO A 415 22.26 -0.25 -8.16
CA PRO A 415 23.63 0.24 -8.29
C PRO A 415 23.74 1.74 -8.65
N PRO A 416 24.85 2.42 -8.28
CA PRO A 416 25.11 3.79 -8.70
C PRO A 416 25.06 3.99 -10.22
N GLY A 417 24.49 5.10 -10.66
CA GLY A 417 24.30 5.42 -12.08
C GLY A 417 23.11 4.72 -12.74
N MET A 418 22.31 3.99 -11.97
CA MET A 418 21.08 3.35 -12.42
C MET A 418 19.90 3.78 -11.55
N PHE A 419 18.70 3.57 -12.07
CA PHE A 419 17.46 3.92 -11.40
C PHE A 419 16.43 2.83 -11.62
N MET A 420 15.52 2.71 -10.66
CA MET A 420 14.35 1.86 -10.74
C MET A 420 13.11 2.73 -10.92
N ALA A 421 12.19 2.34 -11.79
CA ALA A 421 10.90 3.00 -11.95
C ALA A 421 9.77 2.00 -11.76
N TYR A 422 8.90 2.28 -10.80
CA TYR A 422 7.71 1.48 -10.51
C TYR A 422 6.49 2.16 -11.08
N LEU A 423 5.73 1.47 -11.91
CA LEU A 423 4.49 1.95 -12.52
C LEU A 423 3.31 1.19 -11.93
N SER A 424 2.18 1.88 -11.73
CA SER A 424 0.92 1.20 -11.42
C SER A 424 -0.29 1.96 -11.93
N THR A 425 -1.32 1.20 -12.29
CA THR A 425 -2.65 1.73 -12.55
C THR A 425 -3.72 0.71 -12.14
N PRO A 426 -4.79 1.13 -11.44
CA PRO A 426 -5.96 0.29 -11.25
C PRO A 426 -6.64 -0.02 -12.59
N CYS A 427 -7.13 -1.23 -12.74
CA CYS A 427 -7.82 -1.69 -13.95
C CYS A 427 -8.84 -2.78 -13.62
N THR A 428 -9.91 -2.85 -14.41
CA THR A 428 -10.86 -3.98 -14.41
C THR A 428 -10.45 -5.03 -15.44
N ASP A 429 -10.02 -4.57 -16.62
CA ASP A 429 -9.50 -5.40 -17.69
C ASP A 429 -7.96 -5.40 -17.73
N THR A 430 -7.38 -6.60 -17.76
CA THR A 430 -5.94 -6.83 -17.79
C THR A 430 -5.29 -6.20 -19.03
N PHE A 431 -5.93 -6.32 -20.20
CA PHE A 431 -5.36 -5.83 -21.45
C PHE A 431 -5.23 -4.31 -21.44
N THR A 432 -6.29 -3.61 -21.01
CA THR A 432 -6.32 -2.15 -20.89
C THR A 432 -5.30 -1.63 -19.87
N GLY A 433 -5.18 -2.30 -18.71
CA GLY A 433 -4.17 -1.96 -17.71
C GLY A 433 -2.74 -2.07 -18.24
N LYS A 434 -2.40 -3.19 -18.90
CA LYS A 434 -1.08 -3.40 -19.52
C LYS A 434 -0.81 -2.40 -20.65
N LYS A 435 -1.81 -2.11 -21.50
CA LYS A 435 -1.72 -1.08 -22.55
C LYS A 435 -1.33 0.28 -21.95
N CYS A 436 -1.96 0.69 -20.85
CA CYS A 436 -1.65 1.95 -20.17
C CYS A 436 -0.23 2.00 -19.60
N ILE A 437 0.23 0.91 -18.96
CA ILE A 437 1.60 0.81 -18.43
C ILE A 437 2.64 0.90 -19.56
N ASN A 438 2.44 0.15 -20.64
CA ASN A 438 3.36 0.17 -21.79
C ASN A 438 3.39 1.56 -22.47
N LYS A 439 2.23 2.20 -22.65
CA LYS A 439 2.17 3.59 -23.15
C LYS A 439 2.95 4.56 -22.27
N ALA A 440 2.83 4.45 -20.95
CA ALA A 440 3.60 5.29 -20.02
C ALA A 440 5.12 5.03 -20.13
N ILE A 441 5.53 3.77 -20.30
CA ILE A 441 6.93 3.38 -20.54
C ILE A 441 7.44 4.02 -21.84
N ASP A 442 6.69 3.95 -22.94
CA ASP A 442 7.07 4.52 -24.25
C ASP A 442 7.15 6.06 -24.22
N VAL A 443 6.26 6.70 -23.46
CA VAL A 443 6.27 8.16 -23.27
C VAL A 443 7.51 8.57 -22.48
N LEU A 444 7.85 7.86 -21.40
CA LEU A 444 8.95 8.24 -20.52
C LEU A 444 10.33 7.82 -21.02
N PHE A 445 10.45 6.66 -21.68
CA PHE A 445 11.73 6.01 -21.92
C PHE A 445 11.97 5.71 -23.40
N THR A 446 13.25 5.59 -23.77
CA THR A 446 13.68 5.12 -25.10
C THR A 446 14.19 3.69 -24.99
N THR A 447 13.68 2.80 -25.83
CA THR A 447 14.18 1.43 -25.96
C THR A 447 15.45 1.41 -26.81
N LYS A 448 16.47 0.64 -26.42
CA LYS A 448 17.58 0.35 -27.33
C LYS A 448 17.07 -0.59 -28.40
N ALA A 449 16.93 -0.12 -29.63
CA ALA A 449 16.72 -1.01 -30.77
C ALA A 449 17.92 -1.96 -30.87
N SER A 450 17.69 -3.26 -30.82
CA SER A 450 18.63 -4.25 -31.31
C SER A 450 18.47 -4.31 -32.83
N ASP A 451 19.38 -3.70 -33.59
CA ASP A 451 19.72 -4.07 -34.97
C ASP A 451 20.97 -3.29 -35.43
N ASP A 452 22.10 -4.01 -35.44
CA ASP A 452 23.03 -4.25 -36.54
C ASP A 452 23.47 -3.18 -37.57
N LEU A 453 24.78 -3.30 -37.85
CA LEU A 453 25.60 -2.83 -38.97
C LEU A 453 26.26 -1.43 -38.93
N GLU A 454 27.58 -1.53 -39.11
CA GLU A 454 28.59 -0.52 -39.41
C GLU A 454 28.11 0.64 -40.30
N GLY A 455 28.54 1.85 -39.91
CA GLY A 455 28.98 2.89 -40.85
C GLY A 455 27.89 3.61 -41.64
N HIS A 456 27.51 4.80 -41.20
CA HIS A 456 27.90 6.04 -41.88
C HIS A 456 27.50 7.28 -41.07
N LEU A 457 28.48 8.17 -40.89
CA LEU A 457 28.28 9.58 -40.58
C LEU A 457 27.39 10.21 -41.66
N GLU A 458 26.39 10.99 -41.27
CA GLU A 458 26.34 12.41 -41.65
C GLU A 458 25.24 13.20 -40.93
N THR A 459 25.59 14.47 -40.79
CA THR A 459 25.02 15.57 -40.02
C THR A 459 23.71 16.12 -40.56
N THR A 460 22.79 16.54 -39.67
CA THR A 460 22.24 17.92 -39.53
C THR A 460 20.84 17.91 -38.90
N SER A 461 20.68 18.56 -37.75
CA SER A 461 19.74 19.68 -37.54
C SER A 461 19.69 20.05 -36.06
N GLU A 462 20.21 21.23 -35.76
CA GLU A 462 20.00 21.93 -34.50
C GLU A 462 18.56 22.42 -34.43
N ASN A 463 17.81 22.00 -33.40
CA ASN A 463 16.70 22.77 -32.83
C ASN A 463 16.46 22.37 -31.37
N SER A 464 17.13 23.12 -30.48
CA SER A 464 16.73 23.53 -29.12
C SER A 464 15.95 22.57 -28.19
N LYS A 465 16.71 21.90 -27.31
CA LYS A 465 16.45 21.66 -25.86
C LYS A 465 15.17 20.91 -25.43
N GLU A 466 14.83 19.79 -26.06
CA GLU A 466 14.07 18.73 -25.37
C GLU A 466 15.05 17.71 -24.78
N GLY A 467 14.91 17.43 -23.48
CA GLY A 467 15.83 16.55 -22.74
C GLY A 467 15.82 15.13 -23.31
N VAL A 468 17.00 14.55 -23.49
CA VAL A 468 17.17 13.16 -23.93
C VAL A 468 16.42 12.23 -22.96
N LYS A 469 15.43 11.49 -23.46
CA LYS A 469 14.66 10.52 -22.67
C LYS A 469 15.60 9.43 -22.09
N PRO A 470 15.35 8.93 -20.88
CA PRO A 470 16.14 7.84 -20.32
C PRO A 470 16.07 6.57 -21.15
N THR A 471 17.19 5.87 -21.25
CA THR A 471 17.20 4.56 -21.91
C THR A 471 16.69 3.47 -20.97
N LEU A 472 15.67 2.74 -21.42
CA LEU A 472 15.14 1.54 -20.77
C LEU A 472 16.09 0.36 -21.00
N LEU A 473 16.54 -0.27 -19.91
CA LEU A 473 17.44 -1.42 -19.94
C LEU A 473 16.68 -2.74 -19.80
N TRP A 474 15.72 -2.77 -18.88
CA TRP A 474 14.89 -3.93 -18.58
C TRP A 474 13.53 -3.48 -18.06
N SER A 475 12.49 -4.23 -18.37
CA SER A 475 11.16 -4.04 -17.80
C SER A 475 10.46 -5.36 -17.48
N CYS A 476 9.57 -5.33 -16.50
CA CYS A 476 8.58 -6.37 -16.23
C CYS A 476 7.22 -5.74 -16.02
N VAL A 477 6.20 -6.24 -16.71
CA VAL A 477 4.80 -5.85 -16.55
C VAL A 477 4.00 -7.07 -16.11
N TYR A 478 3.13 -6.92 -15.11
CA TYR A 478 2.31 -8.00 -14.58
C TYR A 478 1.01 -7.43 -14.00
N VAL A 479 0.01 -8.30 -13.80
CA VAL A 479 -1.27 -7.91 -13.20
C VAL A 479 -1.46 -8.63 -11.88
N GLN A 480 -1.78 -7.84 -10.85
CA GLN A 480 -2.14 -8.32 -9.52
C GLN A 480 -3.67 -8.28 -9.38
N GLU A 481 -4.26 -9.38 -8.92
CA GLU A 481 -5.68 -9.40 -8.53
C GLU A 481 -5.87 -8.77 -7.16
N ILE A 482 -6.91 -7.97 -6.98
CA ILE A 482 -7.30 -7.39 -5.69
C ILE A 482 -8.57 -8.09 -5.21
N THR A 483 -8.40 -8.89 -4.18
CA THR A 483 -9.51 -9.62 -3.55
C THR A 483 -9.97 -8.84 -2.33
N GLN A 484 -11.27 -8.59 -2.24
CA GLN A 484 -11.87 -8.14 -0.99
C GLN A 484 -11.81 -9.31 0.01
N CYS A 485 -11.50 -9.04 1.29
CA CYS A 485 -11.43 -10.05 2.34
C CYS A 485 -12.70 -10.90 2.35
N GLN A 486 -12.61 -12.12 1.79
CA GLN A 486 -13.72 -13.06 1.72
C GLN A 486 -13.81 -13.81 3.05
N GLY A 487 -15.01 -13.82 3.64
CA GLY A 487 -15.38 -14.75 4.71
C GLY A 487 -14.58 -14.60 6.01
N THR A 488 -14.93 -13.63 6.84
CA THR A 488 -14.52 -13.65 8.25
C THR A 488 -15.37 -14.67 9.00
N SER A 489 -14.79 -15.80 9.40
CA SER A 489 -15.32 -16.55 10.55
C SER A 489 -14.80 -15.88 11.82
N ASP A 490 -15.55 -15.89 12.91
CA ASP A 490 -15.19 -15.23 14.18
C ASP A 490 -13.77 -15.60 14.68
N THR A 491 -13.25 -16.77 14.30
CA THR A 491 -11.94 -17.28 14.73
C THR A 491 -10.84 -17.21 13.66
N ALA A 492 -11.17 -17.05 12.37
CA ALA A 492 -10.19 -16.98 11.28
C ALA A 492 -10.38 -15.72 10.43
N LEU A 493 -9.36 -14.88 10.41
CA LEU A 493 -9.37 -13.59 9.74
C LEU A 493 -8.36 -13.57 8.58
N SER A 494 -8.73 -12.91 7.49
CA SER A 494 -7.83 -12.64 6.37
C SER A 494 -7.31 -11.20 6.46
N CYS A 495 -6.01 -11.01 6.29
CA CYS A 495 -5.38 -9.69 6.24
C CYS A 495 -5.60 -8.97 4.89
N PRO A 496 -5.57 -7.62 4.87
CA PRO A 496 -5.63 -6.88 3.62
C PRO A 496 -4.36 -7.10 2.78
N MET A 497 -4.52 -7.21 1.46
CA MET A 497 -3.41 -7.29 0.53
C MET A 497 -2.88 -5.91 0.10
N PRO A 498 -1.72 -5.81 -0.57
CA PRO A 498 -1.28 -4.56 -1.19
C PRO A 498 -2.30 -4.07 -2.23
N ASP A 499 -2.98 -2.97 -1.93
CA ASP A 499 -3.97 -2.29 -2.78
C ASP A 499 -3.34 -1.46 -3.93
N GLU A 500 -4.18 -0.72 -4.64
CA GLU A 500 -3.83 0.21 -5.73
C GLU A 500 -3.26 1.56 -5.25
N ASN A 501 -3.44 1.88 -3.96
CA ASN A 501 -3.10 3.19 -3.41
C ASN A 501 -1.58 3.39 -3.31
N LEU A 502 -1.14 4.64 -3.46
CA LEU A 502 0.27 5.02 -3.29
C LEU A 502 0.69 5.04 -1.82
N ASP A 503 -0.24 5.26 -0.89
CA ASP A 503 0.02 5.34 0.56
C ASP A 503 -0.48 4.11 1.33
N TYR A 504 -0.30 4.11 2.65
CA TYR A 504 -0.64 2.98 3.53
C TYR A 504 -1.95 3.15 4.31
N ARG A 505 -2.71 4.23 4.11
CA ARG A 505 -3.86 4.58 4.97
C ARG A 505 -4.94 3.50 4.93
N SER A 506 -5.35 3.09 3.73
CA SER A 506 -6.37 2.06 3.51
C SER A 506 -5.98 0.71 4.12
N ILE A 507 -4.72 0.30 3.93
CA ILE A 507 -4.16 -0.94 4.48
C ILE A 507 -4.13 -0.89 6.01
N LEU A 508 -3.69 0.23 6.59
CA LEU A 508 -3.60 0.40 8.03
C LEU A 508 -4.99 0.45 8.69
N GLU A 509 -5.95 1.19 8.11
CA GLU A 509 -7.33 1.21 8.57
C GLU A 509 -7.96 -0.20 8.53
N SER A 510 -7.71 -0.96 7.47
CA SER A 510 -8.19 -2.34 7.35
C SER A 510 -7.51 -3.28 8.37
N THR A 511 -6.21 -3.13 8.58
CA THR A 511 -5.44 -3.90 9.58
C THR A 511 -5.97 -3.65 10.99
N LYS A 512 -6.28 -2.39 11.33
CA LYS A 512 -6.87 -2.05 12.64
C LYS A 512 -8.23 -2.70 12.84
N LYS A 513 -9.06 -2.78 11.81
CA LYS A 513 -10.37 -3.49 11.91
C LYS A 513 -10.16 -4.95 12.28
N VAL A 514 -9.18 -5.63 11.68
CA VAL A 514 -8.78 -7.01 12.05
C VAL A 514 -8.32 -7.08 13.51
N GLN A 515 -7.50 -6.11 13.95
CA GLN A 515 -7.03 -6.02 15.33
C GLN A 515 -8.17 -5.80 16.34
N PHE A 516 -9.14 -4.96 16.03
CA PHE A 516 -10.28 -4.70 16.92
C PHE A 516 -11.12 -5.96 17.11
N LEU A 517 -11.36 -6.72 16.04
CA LEU A 517 -12.05 -8.01 16.10
C LEU A 517 -11.27 -9.01 16.96
N SER A 518 -9.94 -9.02 16.82
CA SER A 518 -9.03 -9.85 17.64
C SER A 518 -9.15 -9.58 19.14
N ILE A 519 -9.17 -8.30 19.52
CA ILE A 519 -9.13 -7.88 20.93
C ILE A 519 -10.52 -7.99 21.59
N LEU A 520 -11.60 -7.66 20.88
CA LEU A 520 -12.97 -7.68 21.42
C LEU A 520 -13.42 -9.09 21.84
N TYR A 521 -13.02 -10.12 21.10
CA TYR A 521 -13.33 -11.52 21.46
C TYR A 521 -12.82 -11.86 22.87
N TYR A 522 -11.65 -11.33 23.25
CA TYR A 522 -11.04 -11.59 24.55
C TYR A 522 -11.74 -10.87 25.72
N SER A 523 -12.21 -9.63 25.51
CA SER A 523 -12.91 -8.87 26.56
C SER A 523 -14.29 -9.47 26.87
N CYS A 524 -14.99 -10.00 25.86
CA CYS A 524 -16.31 -10.62 26.03
C CYS A 524 -16.26 -11.95 26.80
N GLN A 525 -15.20 -12.75 26.68
CA GLN A 525 -15.12 -14.03 27.39
C GLN A 525 -14.69 -13.91 28.86
N LYS A 526 -13.96 -12.86 29.25
CA LYS A 526 -13.34 -12.80 30.59
C LYS A 526 -14.04 -11.92 31.63
N VAL A 527 -14.84 -10.90 31.27
CA VAL A 527 -15.29 -9.96 32.32
C VAL A 527 -16.68 -9.36 32.07
N GLY A 528 -17.68 -9.90 32.77
CA GLY A 528 -18.83 -9.12 33.23
C GLY A 528 -18.34 -8.05 34.23
N LYS A 529 -18.20 -6.81 33.79
CA LYS A 529 -17.70 -5.60 34.51
C LYS A 529 -16.18 -5.46 34.67
N LYS A 530 -15.53 -4.75 33.74
CA LYS A 530 -14.57 -3.64 33.98
C LYS A 530 -13.85 -3.25 32.67
N ILE A 531 -14.28 -2.12 32.10
CA ILE A 531 -13.72 -1.46 30.90
C ILE A 531 -12.40 -0.70 31.20
N TRP A 532 -11.91 -0.73 32.44
CA TRP A 532 -10.79 0.12 32.87
C TRP A 532 -9.38 -0.38 32.53
N LEU A 533 -9.20 -1.64 32.10
CA LEU A 533 -7.89 -2.14 31.63
C LEU A 533 -7.57 -1.75 30.17
N PHE A 534 -8.50 -1.05 29.51
CA PHE A 534 -8.42 -0.67 28.09
C PHE A 534 -7.44 0.49 27.83
N VAL A 535 -6.96 1.17 28.87
CA VAL A 535 -6.24 2.45 28.77
C VAL A 535 -4.70 2.28 28.74
N GLU A 536 -4.11 1.39 29.54
CA GLU A 536 -2.64 1.28 29.64
C GLU A 536 -1.98 0.52 28.48
N VAL A 537 -2.69 -0.41 27.82
CA VAL A 537 -2.12 -1.20 26.70
C VAL A 537 -2.26 -0.49 25.35
N MET A 538 -3.22 0.45 25.23
CA MET A 538 -3.50 1.19 23.99
C MET A 538 -2.81 2.56 23.92
N GLU A 539 -2.27 3.08 25.02
CA GLU A 539 -1.56 4.37 25.07
C GLU A 539 -0.35 4.44 24.11
N PRO A 540 0.43 3.36 23.91
CA PRO A 540 1.48 3.34 22.89
C PRO A 540 0.94 3.31 21.45
N PHE A 541 -0.37 3.14 21.20
CA PHE A 541 -0.96 3.02 19.85
C PHE A 541 -2.09 4.04 19.53
N GLY A 542 -2.63 4.76 20.53
CA GLY A 542 -3.33 6.06 20.40
C GLY A 542 -4.60 6.06 19.58
N LEU A 543 -5.36 4.98 19.70
CA LEU A 543 -6.64 4.78 19.04
C LEU A 543 -7.83 5.34 19.83
N PHE A 544 -7.60 6.19 20.83
CA PHE A 544 -8.67 6.67 21.71
C PHE A 544 -9.72 7.56 20.99
N LEU A 545 -9.35 8.25 19.90
CA LEU A 545 -10.24 9.19 19.21
C LEU A 545 -11.20 8.56 18.19
N ALA A 546 -10.96 7.33 17.72
CA ALA A 546 -11.86 6.68 16.76
C ALA A 546 -13.17 6.17 17.41
N SER A 547 -13.19 6.04 18.74
CA SER A 547 -14.32 5.50 19.50
C SER A 547 -15.53 6.44 19.59
N CYS A 548 -15.36 7.75 19.39
CA CYS A 548 -16.46 8.71 19.58
C CYS A 548 -17.19 9.09 18.28
N GLN A 549 -16.68 8.69 17.10
CA GLN A 549 -17.26 9.10 15.80
C GLN A 549 -18.22 8.06 15.18
N TYR A 550 -18.19 6.81 15.64
CA TYR A 550 -19.15 5.80 15.23
C TYR A 550 -20.25 5.69 16.30
N GLY A 551 -21.36 6.38 16.07
CA GLY A 551 -22.53 6.44 16.94
C GLY A 551 -23.25 5.10 17.13
N MET A 552 -22.59 4.14 17.76
CA MET A 552 -23.20 2.99 18.41
C MET A 552 -22.83 3.05 19.89
N ILE A 553 -23.63 3.79 20.64
CA ILE A 553 -23.98 3.59 22.06
C ILE A 553 -24.62 4.91 22.51
N SER A 554 -25.94 4.90 22.68
CA SER A 554 -26.66 5.96 23.39
C SER A 554 -26.80 5.51 24.85
N TYR A 555 -26.16 6.21 25.79
CA TYR A 555 -26.49 6.09 27.21
C TYR A 555 -26.83 7.47 27.77
N HIS A 556 -28.08 7.60 28.21
CA HIS A 556 -28.52 8.67 29.09
C HIS A 556 -27.75 8.60 30.41
N VAL A 557 -27.00 9.65 30.70
CA VAL A 557 -26.33 9.85 31.99
C VAL A 557 -27.34 10.43 32.96
N HIS A 558 -27.84 9.60 33.89
CA HIS A 558 -28.39 10.11 35.14
C HIS A 558 -27.27 10.13 36.18
N ILE A 559 -26.82 11.34 36.51
CA ILE A 559 -25.90 11.61 37.60
C ILE A 559 -26.63 11.37 38.93
N LYS A 560 -26.05 10.55 39.80
CA LYS A 560 -26.32 10.54 41.24
C LYS A 560 -25.01 10.56 41.99
#